data_AF-U5QCE5-F1
#
_entry.id   AF-U5QCE5-F1
#
_cell.length_a   1.000
_cell.length_b   1.000
_cell.length_c   1.000
_cell.angle_alpha   90.00
_cell.angle_beta   90.00
_cell.angle_gamma   90.00
#
_symmetry.space_group_name_H-M   'P 1'
#
loop_
_entity.id
_entity.type
_entity.pdbx_description
1 polymer ?
#
loop_
_entity_poly.entity_id
_entity_poly.type
_entity_poly.pdbx_seq_one_letter_code
_entity_poly.pdbx_strand_id
1 'polypeptide(L)'
;MASLLGQLVYTSFAAVGFQTLVSPNVPQHAKQAFGEQIVPRYWDPYVPRPLGECSVYILQLAPEECLFGWLYSDGEDDLGRGSVPYFCCYYHRGAFDAGRLDTVLACLHRGPVQLPDRHRPPPVLAALPAPDLWSYAPVRPGTTVSAQQREGLQQALQQRQALHLFAGPNSSPATVSLDMGVCGRLATALADHLGPLAAVIVRQTVTRAAQLSDPQQRLQQVYRDLAAEVADSSAAAAFQAEIRRVLSLEV
;
A
#
# COMPACT_ATOMS: atom_id res chain seq x y z
N MET A 1 -22.45 -4.44 -22.59
CA MET A 1 -22.25 -5.74 -21.90
C MET A 1 -21.64 -5.46 -20.55
N ALA A 2 -22.18 -6.01 -19.46
CA ALA A 2 -21.61 -5.83 -18.13
C ALA A 2 -20.26 -6.56 -18.04
N SER A 3 -19.19 -5.84 -17.69
CA SER A 3 -17.88 -6.46 -17.42
C SER A 3 -18.00 -7.31 -16.15
N LEU A 4 -17.38 -8.48 -16.13
CA LEU A 4 -17.24 -9.27 -14.90
C LEU A 4 -15.92 -8.88 -14.22
N LEU A 5 -15.93 -8.86 -12.88
CA LEU A 5 -14.74 -8.77 -12.05
C LEU A 5 -14.39 -10.15 -11.52
N GLY A 6 -13.13 -10.54 -11.68
CA GLY A 6 -12.59 -11.69 -10.97
C GLY A 6 -12.37 -11.32 -9.50
N GLN A 7 -12.65 -12.22 -8.56
CA GLN A 7 -12.36 -12.03 -7.14
C GLN A 7 -11.22 -12.94 -6.68
N LEU A 8 -10.32 -12.41 -5.86
CA LEU A 8 -9.33 -13.14 -5.06
C LEU A 8 -9.49 -12.73 -3.60
N VAL A 9 -9.45 -13.68 -2.68
CA VAL A 9 -9.54 -13.43 -1.24
C VAL A 9 -8.45 -14.20 -0.52
N TYR A 10 -7.66 -13.52 0.31
CA TYR A 10 -6.68 -14.15 1.20
C TYR A 10 -6.98 -13.81 2.65
N THR A 11 -7.21 -14.83 3.46
CA THR A 11 -7.43 -14.72 4.91
C THR A 11 -7.20 -16.07 5.57
N SER A 12 -7.33 -16.14 6.90
CA SER A 12 -7.43 -17.41 7.62
C SER A 12 -8.88 -17.89 7.63
N PHE A 13 -9.13 -19.05 7.04
CA PHE A 13 -10.43 -19.72 7.04
C PHE A 13 -10.50 -20.77 8.16
N ALA A 14 -11.68 -20.95 8.75
CA ALA A 14 -11.88 -21.94 9.80
C ALA A 14 -11.56 -23.36 9.31
N ALA A 15 -10.90 -24.14 10.15
CA ALA A 15 -10.40 -25.50 9.92
C ALA A 15 -9.36 -25.67 8.79
N VAL A 16 -9.02 -24.61 8.06
CA VAL A 16 -8.07 -24.67 6.93
C VAL A 16 -6.82 -23.81 7.17
N GLY A 17 -6.97 -22.70 7.88
CA GLY A 17 -5.90 -21.71 8.08
C GLY A 17 -5.80 -20.74 6.91
N PHE A 18 -4.61 -20.16 6.71
CA PHE A 18 -4.37 -19.17 5.67
C PHE A 18 -4.49 -19.78 4.26
N GLN A 19 -5.40 -19.25 3.45
CA GLN A 19 -5.60 -19.70 2.08
C GLN A 19 -6.03 -18.55 1.18
N THR A 20 -5.73 -18.68 -0.12
CA THR A 20 -6.31 -17.84 -1.16
C THR A 20 -7.47 -18.55 -1.84
N LEU A 21 -8.67 -17.97 -1.81
CA LEU A 21 -9.79 -18.36 -2.66
C LEU A 21 -9.84 -17.49 -3.92
N VAL A 22 -10.20 -18.07 -5.07
CA VAL A 22 -10.17 -17.38 -6.36
C VAL A 22 -11.38 -17.73 -7.22
N SER A 23 -11.93 -16.73 -7.92
CA SER A 23 -13.04 -16.92 -8.85
C SER A 23 -12.61 -17.51 -10.22
N PRO A 24 -13.51 -18.16 -10.98
CA PRO A 24 -13.20 -18.90 -12.22
C PRO A 24 -12.53 -18.14 -13.38
N ASN A 25 -12.40 -16.81 -13.36
CA ASN A 25 -11.90 -16.03 -14.51
C ASN A 25 -10.60 -15.26 -14.24
N VAL A 26 -9.97 -15.49 -13.10
CA VAL A 26 -8.69 -14.86 -12.78
C VAL A 26 -7.56 -15.65 -13.42
N PRO A 27 -6.74 -15.05 -14.30
CA PRO A 27 -5.63 -15.75 -14.94
C PRO A 27 -4.52 -16.08 -13.94
N GLN A 28 -3.71 -17.09 -14.27
CA GLN A 28 -2.65 -17.58 -13.37
C GLN A 28 -1.65 -16.50 -12.96
N HIS A 29 -1.25 -15.64 -13.90
CA HIS A 29 -0.29 -14.57 -13.60
C HIS A 29 -0.85 -13.54 -12.59
N ALA A 30 -2.16 -13.27 -12.62
CA ALA A 30 -2.81 -12.37 -11.66
C ALA A 30 -2.90 -13.00 -10.26
N LYS A 31 -3.12 -14.33 -10.19
CA LYS A 31 -3.05 -15.08 -8.93
C LYS A 31 -1.65 -15.01 -8.32
N GLN A 32 -0.61 -15.19 -9.14
CA GLN A 32 0.79 -15.09 -8.73
C GLN A 32 1.11 -13.67 -8.25
N ALA A 33 0.78 -12.65 -9.03
CA ALA A 33 1.02 -11.26 -8.62
C ALA A 33 0.32 -10.91 -7.30
N PHE A 34 -0.91 -11.38 -7.08
CA PHE A 34 -1.60 -11.20 -5.80
C PHE A 34 -0.86 -11.88 -4.64
N GLY A 35 -0.50 -13.15 -4.80
CA GLY A 35 0.17 -13.93 -3.75
C GLY A 35 1.63 -13.52 -3.48
N GLU A 36 2.32 -12.98 -4.48
CA GLU A 36 3.77 -12.69 -4.41
C GLU A 36 4.09 -11.21 -4.26
N GLN A 37 3.21 -10.30 -4.71
CA GLN A 37 3.46 -8.85 -4.70
C GLN A 37 2.52 -8.07 -3.79
N ILE A 38 1.30 -8.56 -3.54
CA ILE A 38 0.31 -7.85 -2.71
C ILE A 38 0.34 -8.39 -1.28
N VAL A 39 0.06 -9.69 -1.08
CA VAL A 39 -0.05 -10.28 0.26
C VAL A 39 1.24 -10.09 1.09
N PRO A 40 2.43 -10.54 0.65
CA PRO A 40 3.65 -10.43 1.46
C PRO A 40 4.16 -8.99 1.60
N ARG A 41 3.75 -8.08 0.72
CA ARG A 41 4.17 -6.68 0.78
C ARG A 41 3.40 -5.88 1.82
N TYR A 42 2.15 -6.22 2.06
CA TYR A 42 1.25 -5.41 2.91
C TYR A 42 0.83 -6.09 4.21
N TRP A 43 1.21 -7.35 4.40
CA TRP A 43 0.99 -8.08 5.63
C TRP A 43 2.26 -8.81 6.07
N ASP A 44 2.63 -8.56 7.32
CA ASP A 44 3.67 -9.27 8.05
C ASP A 44 3.01 -9.91 9.30
N PRO A 45 3.01 -11.25 9.43
CA PRO A 45 2.43 -11.92 10.60
C PRO A 45 3.14 -11.57 11.91
N TYR A 46 4.39 -11.08 11.86
CA TYR A 46 5.16 -10.69 13.04
C TYR A 46 4.97 -9.21 13.42
N VAL A 47 4.37 -8.41 12.54
CA VAL A 47 4.04 -7.00 12.78
C VAL A 47 2.56 -6.79 12.47
N PRO A 48 1.66 -7.26 13.36
CA PRO A 48 0.23 -7.19 13.11
C PRO A 48 -0.24 -5.74 13.01
N ARG A 49 -1.12 -5.49 12.06
CA ARG A 49 -1.75 -4.18 11.89
C ARG A 49 -2.71 -3.89 13.05
N PRO A 50 -2.94 -2.60 13.37
CA PRO A 50 -3.97 -2.21 14.32
C PRO A 50 -5.32 -2.85 13.98
N LEU A 51 -6.05 -3.25 15.02
CA LEU A 51 -7.37 -3.84 14.86
C LEU A 51 -8.35 -2.80 14.27
N GLY A 52 -9.16 -3.23 13.30
CA GLY A 52 -10.13 -2.38 12.61
C GLY A 52 -9.55 -1.52 11.48
N GLU A 53 -8.26 -1.64 11.18
CA GLU A 53 -7.65 -0.89 10.07
C GLU A 53 -8.15 -1.40 8.71
N CYS A 54 -8.48 -0.48 7.80
CA CYS A 54 -8.82 -0.78 6.41
C CYS A 54 -7.88 -0.02 5.46
N SER A 55 -7.06 -0.75 4.72
CA SER A 55 -6.26 -0.19 3.63
C SER A 55 -6.83 -0.57 2.25
N VAL A 56 -6.49 0.18 1.22
CA VAL A 56 -6.78 -0.10 -0.18
C VAL A 56 -5.51 -0.17 -1.01
N TYR A 57 -5.56 -0.90 -2.11
CA TYR A 57 -4.45 -1.01 -3.04
C TYR A 57 -4.91 -1.05 -4.50
N ILE A 58 -4.01 -0.64 -5.39
CA ILE A 58 -4.10 -0.77 -6.85
C ILE A 58 -2.74 -1.26 -7.35
N LEU A 59 -2.75 -2.25 -8.24
CA LEU A 59 -1.58 -2.77 -8.93
C LEU A 59 -1.95 -3.05 -10.38
N GLN A 60 -1.38 -2.29 -11.30
CA GLN A 60 -1.49 -2.55 -12.73
C GLN A 60 -0.46 -3.60 -13.15
N LEU A 61 -0.94 -4.72 -13.70
CA LEU A 61 -0.11 -5.82 -14.19
C LEU A 61 0.31 -5.61 -15.65
N ALA A 62 -0.61 -5.04 -16.44
CA ALA A 62 -0.44 -4.67 -17.83
C ALA A 62 -1.36 -3.47 -18.15
N PRO A 63 -1.21 -2.79 -19.31
CA PRO A 63 -2.07 -1.65 -19.67
C PRO A 63 -3.58 -1.94 -19.57
N GLU A 64 -3.96 -3.19 -19.78
CA GLU A 64 -5.34 -3.70 -19.80
C GLU A 64 -5.67 -4.59 -18.59
N GLU A 65 -4.79 -4.70 -17.59
CA GLU A 65 -4.96 -5.64 -16.47
C GLU A 65 -4.61 -4.99 -15.14
N CYS A 66 -5.55 -5.03 -14.20
CA CYS A 66 -5.41 -4.36 -12.91
C CYS A 66 -5.97 -5.23 -11.78
N LEU A 67 -5.25 -5.24 -10.66
CA LEU A 67 -5.68 -5.73 -9.37
C LEU A 67 -5.96 -4.53 -8.47
N PHE A 68 -7.12 -4.48 -7.84
CA PHE A 68 -7.42 -3.48 -6.83
C PHE A 68 -8.25 -4.08 -5.71
N GLY A 69 -8.17 -3.54 -4.50
CA GLY A 69 -8.88 -4.15 -3.40
C GLY A 69 -8.62 -3.52 -2.05
N TRP A 70 -9.03 -4.26 -1.02
CA TRP A 70 -8.96 -3.88 0.37
C TRP A 70 -8.13 -4.87 1.18
N LEU A 71 -7.53 -4.37 2.25
CA LEU A 71 -6.94 -5.14 3.34
C LEU A 71 -7.61 -4.69 4.63
N TYR A 72 -8.38 -5.58 5.25
CA TYR A 72 -8.95 -5.39 6.58
C TYR A 72 -8.12 -6.12 7.63
N SER A 73 -7.94 -5.51 8.80
CA SER A 73 -7.24 -6.10 9.94
C SER A 73 -8.20 -6.21 11.12
N ASP A 74 -9.22 -7.07 11.04
CA ASP A 74 -10.37 -7.00 11.96
C ASP A 74 -10.99 -8.34 12.34
N GLY A 75 -10.30 -9.47 12.10
CA GLY A 75 -10.83 -10.76 12.51
C GLY A 75 -9.87 -11.61 13.32
N GLU A 76 -10.44 -12.69 13.82
CA GLU A 76 -9.76 -13.72 14.60
C GLU A 76 -9.66 -15.00 13.77
N ASP A 77 -8.64 -15.81 14.04
CA ASP A 77 -8.58 -17.17 13.55
C ASP A 77 -9.00 -18.18 14.62
N ASP A 78 -8.98 -19.47 14.27
CA ASP A 78 -9.36 -20.56 15.19
C ASP A 78 -8.46 -20.66 16.44
N LEU A 79 -7.30 -20.01 16.43
CA LEU A 79 -6.39 -19.94 17.58
C LEU A 79 -6.66 -18.72 18.47
N GLY A 80 -7.69 -17.92 18.16
CA GLY A 80 -8.03 -16.69 18.85
C GLY A 80 -7.02 -15.57 18.62
N ARG A 81 -6.17 -15.66 17.58
CA ARG A 81 -5.24 -14.58 17.24
C ARG A 81 -6.03 -13.46 16.57
N GLY A 82 -6.05 -12.28 17.18
CA GLY A 82 -6.65 -11.09 16.58
C GLY A 82 -5.84 -10.50 15.42
N SER A 83 -6.42 -9.52 14.72
CA SER A 83 -5.80 -8.83 13.57
C SER A 83 -5.40 -9.74 12.40
N VAL A 84 -6.16 -10.82 12.17
CA VAL A 84 -5.99 -11.67 10.99
C VAL A 84 -6.31 -10.84 9.74
N PRO A 85 -5.40 -10.80 8.75
CA PRO A 85 -5.63 -10.04 7.53
C PRO A 85 -6.80 -10.63 6.75
N TYR A 86 -7.57 -9.74 6.15
CA TYR A 86 -8.57 -10.10 5.17
C TYR A 86 -8.32 -9.27 3.92
N PHE A 87 -7.62 -9.86 2.96
CA PHE A 87 -7.46 -9.28 1.64
C PHE A 87 -8.66 -9.64 0.78
N CYS A 88 -9.30 -8.63 0.20
CA CYS A 88 -10.31 -8.80 -0.84
C CYS A 88 -9.86 -8.03 -2.07
N CYS A 89 -9.59 -8.74 -3.17
CA CYS A 89 -9.07 -8.18 -4.40
C CYS A 89 -9.99 -8.48 -5.57
N TYR A 90 -10.16 -7.47 -6.42
CA TYR A 90 -10.80 -7.58 -7.72
C TYR A 90 -9.75 -7.50 -8.83
N TYR A 91 -9.85 -8.44 -9.76
CA TYR A 91 -9.15 -8.44 -11.02
C TYR A 91 -10.07 -7.88 -12.10
N HIS A 92 -9.58 -6.85 -12.79
CA HIS A 92 -10.23 -6.25 -13.93
C HIS A 92 -9.36 -6.40 -15.17
N ARG A 93 -10.01 -6.77 -16.28
CA ARG A 93 -9.42 -6.80 -17.62
C ARG A 93 -10.14 -5.80 -18.51
N GLY A 94 -9.38 -4.86 -19.07
CA GLY A 94 -9.83 -3.77 -19.92
C GLY A 94 -8.98 -2.52 -19.74
N ALA A 95 -9.07 -1.62 -20.71
CA ALA A 95 -8.23 -0.43 -20.77
C ALA A 95 -8.45 0.43 -19.54
N PHE A 96 -7.35 0.81 -18.91
CA PHE A 96 -7.38 1.75 -17.80
C PHE A 96 -7.29 3.16 -18.37
N ASP A 97 -8.43 3.82 -18.53
CA ASP A 97 -8.53 5.25 -18.82
C ASP A 97 -8.88 6.03 -17.54
N ALA A 98 -8.95 7.36 -17.65
CA ALA A 98 -9.26 8.22 -16.51
C ALA A 98 -10.61 7.88 -15.87
N GLY A 99 -11.64 7.59 -16.68
CA GLY A 99 -12.96 7.21 -16.18
C GLY A 99 -12.97 5.86 -15.46
N ARG A 100 -12.14 4.91 -15.91
CA ARG A 100 -11.95 3.62 -15.24
C ARG A 100 -11.19 3.76 -13.93
N LEU A 101 -10.18 4.63 -13.89
CA LEU A 101 -9.47 4.95 -12.65
C LEU A 101 -10.44 5.56 -11.62
N ASP A 102 -11.25 6.53 -12.02
CA ASP A 102 -12.27 7.13 -11.14
C ASP A 102 -13.29 6.09 -10.66
N THR A 103 -13.68 5.17 -11.54
CA THR A 103 -14.55 4.03 -11.20
C THR A 103 -13.93 3.15 -10.10
N VAL A 104 -12.66 2.80 -10.25
CA VAL A 104 -11.94 1.98 -9.27
C VAL A 104 -11.80 2.73 -7.94
N LEU A 105 -11.43 4.02 -7.98
CA LEU A 105 -11.30 4.83 -6.77
C LEU A 105 -12.62 4.99 -6.02
N ALA A 106 -13.74 5.19 -6.73
CA ALA A 106 -15.07 5.24 -6.14
C ALA A 106 -15.46 3.90 -5.50
N CYS A 107 -15.14 2.78 -6.17
CA CYS A 107 -15.35 1.44 -5.62
C CYS A 107 -14.54 1.27 -4.32
N LEU A 108 -13.24 1.55 -4.34
CA LEU A 108 -12.33 1.45 -3.18
C LEU A 108 -12.81 2.28 -1.98
N HIS A 109 -13.36 3.47 -2.24
CA HIS A 109 -13.95 4.32 -1.21
C HIS A 109 -15.22 3.73 -0.61
N ARG A 110 -16.12 3.19 -1.44
CA ARG A 110 -17.41 2.64 -1.01
C ARG A 110 -17.27 1.29 -0.29
N GLY A 111 -16.36 0.43 -0.76
CA GLY A 111 -16.08 -0.88 -0.19
C GLY A 111 -16.49 -2.05 -1.09
N PRO A 112 -16.18 -3.30 -0.68
CA PRO A 112 -16.41 -4.50 -1.47
C PRO A 112 -17.91 -4.80 -1.64
N VAL A 113 -18.24 -5.37 -2.79
CA VAL A 113 -19.60 -5.85 -3.11
C VAL A 113 -19.95 -7.10 -2.32
N GLN A 114 -18.97 -7.98 -2.11
CA GLN A 114 -19.14 -9.24 -1.41
C GLN A 114 -17.82 -9.65 -0.75
N LEU A 115 -17.93 -10.26 0.44
CA LEU A 115 -16.83 -10.89 1.16
C LEU A 115 -17.26 -12.30 1.59
N PRO A 116 -16.50 -13.34 1.24
CA PRO A 116 -16.71 -14.69 1.76
C PRO A 116 -16.70 -14.75 3.30
N ASP A 117 -17.60 -15.55 3.88
CA ASP A 117 -17.55 -15.84 5.31
C ASP A 117 -16.30 -16.70 5.61
N ARG A 118 -15.41 -16.20 6.46
CA ARG A 118 -14.18 -16.91 6.84
C ARG A 118 -14.45 -18.16 7.68
N HIS A 119 -15.58 -18.20 8.39
CA HIS A 119 -15.98 -19.35 9.21
C HIS A 119 -16.75 -20.40 8.41
N ARG A 120 -17.23 -20.03 7.22
CA ARG A 120 -17.97 -20.89 6.29
C ARG A 120 -17.47 -20.65 4.86
N PRO A 121 -16.20 -20.99 4.57
CA PRO A 121 -15.62 -20.74 3.25
C PRO A 121 -16.47 -21.41 2.16
N PRO A 122 -16.83 -20.68 1.10
CA PRO A 122 -17.47 -21.30 -0.05
C PRO A 122 -16.45 -22.20 -0.77
N PRO A 123 -16.89 -23.28 -1.43
CA PRO A 123 -16.00 -24.14 -2.19
C PRO A 123 -15.36 -23.43 -3.39
N VAL A 124 -16.05 -22.42 -3.96
CA VAL A 124 -15.60 -21.61 -5.09
C VAL A 124 -16.13 -20.18 -4.94
N LEU A 125 -15.33 -19.18 -5.30
CA LEU A 125 -15.80 -17.79 -5.40
C LEU A 125 -16.55 -17.56 -6.70
N ALA A 126 -17.71 -16.92 -6.64
CA ALA A 126 -18.38 -16.46 -7.84
C ALA A 126 -17.59 -15.31 -8.49
N ALA A 127 -17.63 -15.22 -9.82
CA ALA A 127 -17.27 -13.99 -10.50
C ALA A 127 -18.35 -12.93 -10.19
N LEU A 128 -17.94 -11.69 -9.96
CA LEU A 128 -18.86 -10.61 -9.60
C LEU A 128 -19.21 -9.81 -10.85
N PRO A 129 -20.47 -9.38 -11.03
CA PRO A 129 -20.75 -8.32 -11.98
C PRO A 129 -19.97 -7.07 -11.56
N ALA A 130 -19.39 -6.35 -12.52
CA ALA A 130 -18.83 -5.03 -12.21
C ALA A 130 -19.95 -4.20 -11.56
N PRO A 131 -19.74 -3.72 -10.32
CA PRO A 131 -20.79 -3.02 -9.62
C PRO A 131 -21.18 -1.78 -10.42
N ASP A 132 -22.49 -1.58 -10.56
CA ASP A 132 -22.98 -0.24 -10.80
C ASP A 132 -22.65 0.59 -9.56
N LEU A 133 -21.63 1.43 -9.69
CA LEU A 133 -21.04 2.23 -8.62
C LEU A 133 -22.05 3.09 -7.88
N TRP A 134 -23.20 3.35 -8.50
CA TRP A 134 -24.25 4.20 -7.95
C TRP A 134 -25.22 3.42 -7.06
N SER A 135 -25.49 2.14 -7.35
CA SER A 135 -26.60 1.41 -6.74
C SER A 135 -26.22 0.27 -5.80
N TYR A 136 -24.96 -0.18 -5.75
CA TYR A 136 -24.61 -1.34 -4.91
C TYR A 136 -24.45 -0.98 -3.42
N ALA A 137 -24.94 -1.85 -2.52
CA ALA A 137 -24.66 -1.74 -1.09
C ALA A 137 -23.33 -2.45 -0.76
N PRO A 138 -22.33 -1.77 -0.19
CA PRO A 138 -21.08 -2.43 0.20
C PRO A 138 -21.30 -3.30 1.45
N VAL A 139 -20.64 -4.47 1.51
CA VAL A 139 -20.73 -5.36 2.69
C VAL A 139 -19.87 -4.89 3.86
N ARG A 140 -18.87 -4.05 3.59
CA ARG A 140 -17.99 -3.40 4.56
C ARG A 140 -17.57 -2.04 4.04
N PRO A 141 -17.27 -1.06 4.92
CA PRO A 141 -16.78 0.23 4.49
C PRO A 141 -15.45 0.08 3.74
N GLY A 142 -15.27 0.90 2.70
CA GLY A 142 -13.96 1.11 2.08
C GLY A 142 -13.13 2.14 2.85
N THR A 143 -12.10 2.68 2.19
CA THR A 143 -11.35 3.83 2.72
C THR A 143 -11.03 4.83 1.62
N THR A 144 -10.83 6.08 2.02
CA THR A 144 -10.60 7.19 1.10
C THR A 144 -9.15 7.18 0.61
N VAL A 145 -8.98 7.22 -0.72
CA VAL A 145 -7.71 7.60 -1.35
C VAL A 145 -7.61 9.13 -1.34
N SER A 146 -6.52 9.68 -0.78
CA SER A 146 -6.34 11.13 -0.61
C SER A 146 -6.23 11.87 -1.95
N ALA A 147 -6.50 13.17 -1.96
CA ALA A 147 -6.40 13.98 -3.18
C ALA A 147 -5.03 13.86 -3.86
N GLN A 148 -3.94 13.97 -3.08
CA GLN A 148 -2.58 13.79 -3.59
C GLN A 148 -2.34 12.40 -4.20
N GLN A 149 -2.87 11.33 -3.58
CA GLN A 149 -2.76 9.98 -4.14
C GLN A 149 -3.53 9.85 -5.45
N ARG A 150 -4.70 10.49 -5.56
CA ARG A 150 -5.49 10.52 -6.81
C ARG A 150 -4.78 11.27 -7.92
N GLU A 151 -4.23 12.44 -7.61
CA GLU A 151 -3.43 13.25 -8.55
C GLU A 151 -2.22 12.45 -9.05
N GLY A 152 -1.49 11.78 -8.15
CA GLY A 152 -0.36 10.93 -8.51
C GLY A 152 -0.77 9.78 -9.45
N LEU A 153 -1.92 9.13 -9.19
CA LEU A 153 -2.44 8.09 -10.08
C LEU A 153 -2.86 8.64 -11.45
N GLN A 154 -3.50 9.81 -11.49
CA GLN A 154 -3.88 10.46 -12.74
C GLN A 154 -2.65 10.86 -13.56
N GLN A 155 -1.61 11.40 -12.92
CA GLN A 155 -0.36 11.75 -13.56
C GLN A 155 0.37 10.50 -14.10
N ALA A 156 0.46 9.44 -13.30
CA ALA A 156 1.04 8.16 -13.75
C ALA A 156 0.29 7.63 -14.98
N LEU A 157 -1.04 7.71 -14.98
CA LEU A 157 -1.86 7.30 -16.12
C LEU A 157 -1.58 8.14 -17.38
N GLN A 158 -1.51 9.46 -17.26
CA GLN A 158 -1.18 10.38 -18.37
C GLN A 158 0.20 10.09 -18.95
N GLN A 159 1.16 9.74 -18.09
CA GLN A 159 2.54 9.40 -18.47
C GLN A 159 2.69 7.93 -18.94
N ARG A 160 1.59 7.16 -19.01
CA ARG A 160 1.58 5.73 -19.34
C ARG A 160 2.50 4.89 -18.44
N GLN A 161 2.64 5.30 -17.18
CA GLN A 161 3.35 4.56 -16.15
C GLN A 161 2.40 3.55 -15.50
N ALA A 162 2.96 2.45 -15.02
CA ALA A 162 2.20 1.44 -14.30
C ALA A 162 1.61 2.03 -13.01
N LEU A 163 0.30 1.84 -12.81
CA LEU A 163 -0.37 2.29 -11.60
C LEU A 163 -0.01 1.39 -10.42
N HIS A 164 0.39 2.02 -9.32
CA HIS A 164 0.64 1.34 -8.06
C HIS A 164 0.21 2.25 -6.89
N LEU A 165 -0.68 1.75 -6.03
CA LEU A 165 -1.16 2.45 -4.84
C LEU A 165 -1.25 1.48 -3.68
N PHE A 166 -0.87 1.96 -2.50
CA PHE A 166 -1.31 1.42 -1.22
C PHE A 166 -1.66 2.61 -0.29
N ALA A 167 -2.87 2.63 0.24
CA ALA A 167 -3.38 3.71 1.10
C ALA A 167 -4.15 3.13 2.30
N GLY A 168 -4.02 3.72 3.49
CA GLY A 168 -4.69 3.29 4.72
C GLY A 168 -5.13 4.50 5.56
N PRO A 169 -5.83 4.31 6.68
CA PRO A 169 -6.34 5.41 7.51
C PRO A 169 -5.21 6.30 8.07
N ASN A 170 -4.01 5.75 8.19
CA ASN A 170 -2.79 6.49 8.56
C ASN A 170 -1.85 6.75 7.38
N SER A 171 -2.29 6.53 6.13
CA SER A 171 -1.56 7.05 4.97
C SER A 171 -1.82 8.55 4.86
N SER A 172 -1.24 9.29 5.79
CA SER A 172 -0.96 10.71 5.59
C SER A 172 -0.12 10.85 4.32
N PRO A 173 -0.27 11.94 3.57
CA PRO A 173 0.53 12.15 2.39
C PRO A 173 2.00 12.19 2.80
N ALA A 174 2.84 11.45 2.08
CA ALA A 174 4.27 11.28 2.34
C ALA A 174 4.63 10.59 3.68
N THR A 175 4.29 9.30 3.83
CA THR A 175 5.18 8.44 4.61
C THR A 175 6.33 8.04 3.70
N VAL A 176 7.39 8.83 3.67
CA VAL A 176 8.62 8.38 3.01
C VAL A 176 9.13 7.16 3.76
N SER A 177 8.98 5.99 3.16
CA SER A 177 9.59 4.77 3.68
C SER A 177 11.11 4.92 3.54
N LEU A 178 11.86 4.71 4.63
CA LEU A 178 13.33 4.70 4.62
C LEU A 178 13.84 3.45 3.90
N ASP A 179 13.59 3.37 2.60
CA ASP A 179 14.09 2.31 1.74
C ASP A 179 15.56 2.57 1.33
N MET A 180 16.15 1.59 0.65
CA MET A 180 17.54 1.70 0.16
C MET A 180 17.74 2.88 -0.79
N GLY A 181 16.70 3.29 -1.52
CA GLY A 181 16.74 4.44 -2.42
C GLY A 181 16.79 5.76 -1.67
N VAL A 182 15.98 5.92 -0.62
CA VAL A 182 16.00 7.10 0.27
C VAL A 182 17.32 7.18 1.02
N CYS A 183 17.83 6.06 1.54
CA CYS A 183 19.13 6.01 2.19
C CYS A 183 20.27 6.43 1.25
N GLY A 184 20.21 5.99 -0.01
CA GLY A 184 21.19 6.38 -1.04
C GLY A 184 21.17 7.89 -1.35
N ARG A 185 19.97 8.49 -1.44
CA ARG A 185 19.83 9.93 -1.66
C ARG A 185 20.29 10.75 -0.45
N LEU A 186 19.95 10.32 0.77
CA LEU A 186 20.44 10.96 2.00
C LEU A 186 21.97 10.87 2.12
N ALA A 187 22.55 9.72 1.80
CA ALA A 187 24.00 9.55 1.81
C ALA A 187 24.69 10.43 0.75
N THR A 188 24.07 10.60 -0.42
CA THR A 188 24.57 11.48 -1.49
C THR A 188 24.52 12.94 -1.06
N ALA A 189 23.38 13.41 -0.55
CA ALA A 189 23.23 14.78 -0.07
C ALA A 189 24.16 15.10 1.12
N LEU A 190 24.42 14.12 1.99
CA LEU A 190 25.33 14.31 3.13
C LEU A 190 26.81 14.17 2.73
N ALA A 191 27.12 13.49 1.62
CA ALA A 191 28.50 13.34 1.12
C ALA A 191 29.11 14.69 0.71
N ASP A 192 28.29 15.65 0.27
CA ASP A 192 28.75 17.01 -0.04
C ASP A 192 29.28 17.76 1.20
N HIS A 193 28.95 17.28 2.40
CA HIS A 193 29.36 17.91 3.66
C HIS A 193 30.33 17.05 4.49
N LEU A 194 30.15 15.72 4.49
CA LEU A 194 30.92 14.78 5.32
C LEU A 194 31.78 13.79 4.51
N GLY A 195 31.76 13.91 3.19
CA GLY A 195 32.53 13.05 2.28
C GLY A 195 32.17 11.57 2.43
N PRO A 196 33.15 10.65 2.38
CA PRO A 196 32.89 9.21 2.36
C PRO A 196 32.27 8.65 3.64
N LEU A 197 32.31 9.40 4.76
CA LEU A 197 31.71 8.99 6.03
C LEU A 197 30.18 9.11 6.04
N ALA A 198 29.60 9.89 5.11
CA ALA A 198 28.17 10.13 5.03
C ALA A 198 27.34 8.84 4.95
N ALA A 199 27.78 7.85 4.16
CA ALA A 199 27.06 6.58 4.01
C ALA A 199 27.04 5.76 5.30
N VAL A 200 28.11 5.84 6.11
CA VAL A 200 28.19 5.12 7.40
C VAL A 200 27.27 5.78 8.41
N ILE A 201 27.30 7.11 8.49
CA ILE A 201 26.48 7.90 9.41
C ILE A 201 24.98 7.71 9.11
N VAL A 202 24.58 7.76 7.83
CA VAL A 202 23.19 7.50 7.42
C VAL A 202 22.76 6.09 7.82
N ARG A 203 23.56 5.07 7.57
CA ARG A 203 23.23 3.68 7.95
C ARG A 203 23.09 3.51 9.47
N GLN A 204 24.00 4.07 10.25
CA GLN A 204 23.97 3.99 11.72
C GLN A 204 22.75 4.72 12.29
N THR A 205 22.43 5.90 11.76
CA THR A 205 21.29 6.69 12.21
C THR A 205 19.96 6.05 11.83
N VAL A 206 19.83 5.49 10.63
CA VAL A 206 18.64 4.72 10.23
C VAL A 206 18.47 3.46 11.08
N THR A 207 19.58 2.76 11.40
CA THR A 207 19.55 1.57 12.26
C THR A 207 19.12 1.89 13.68
N ARG A 208 19.58 3.02 14.26
CA ARG A 208 19.14 3.50 15.58
C ARG A 208 17.67 3.87 15.58
N ALA A 209 17.23 4.61 14.56
CA ALA A 209 15.83 5.01 14.44
C ALA A 209 14.90 3.82 14.23
N ALA A 210 15.35 2.71 13.63
CA ALA A 210 14.53 1.51 13.42
C ALA A 210 13.92 0.92 14.70
N GLN A 211 14.43 1.29 15.89
CA GLN A 211 13.88 0.90 17.18
C GLN A 211 12.59 1.63 17.57
N LEU A 212 12.22 2.71 16.86
CA LEU A 212 11.00 3.48 17.13
C LEU A 212 9.81 2.88 16.39
N SER A 213 8.70 2.66 17.11
CA SER A 213 7.50 2.03 16.56
C SER A 213 6.81 2.89 15.50
N ASP A 214 6.81 4.21 15.67
CA ASP A 214 6.14 5.15 14.76
C ASP A 214 7.04 5.54 13.56
N PRO A 215 6.62 5.26 12.31
CA PRO A 215 7.35 5.67 11.09
C PRO A 215 7.64 7.16 10.99
N GLN A 216 6.77 8.03 11.51
CA GLN A 216 7.00 9.48 11.47
C GLN A 216 8.06 9.90 12.49
N GLN A 217 8.03 9.32 13.69
CA GLN A 217 9.08 9.53 14.68
C GLN A 217 10.43 9.00 14.20
N ARG A 218 10.45 7.87 13.49
CA ARG A 218 11.66 7.34 12.83
C ARG A 218 12.27 8.36 11.88
N LEU A 219 11.44 8.88 10.96
CA LEU A 219 11.89 9.87 9.98
C LEU A 219 12.38 11.16 10.64
N GLN A 220 11.63 11.68 11.62
CA GLN A 220 12.01 12.88 12.36
C GLN A 220 13.29 12.70 13.18
N GLN A 221 13.50 11.52 13.77
CA GLN A 221 14.71 11.21 14.52
C GLN A 221 15.92 11.10 13.58
N VAL A 222 15.78 10.38 12.45
CA VAL A 222 16.85 10.32 11.43
C VAL A 222 17.23 11.73 10.96
N TYR A 223 16.24 12.57 10.69
CA TYR A 223 16.46 13.96 10.28
C TYR A 223 17.24 14.76 11.32
N ARG A 224 16.81 14.69 12.59
CA ARG A 224 17.43 15.45 13.69
C ARG A 224 18.89 15.04 13.86
N ASP A 225 19.14 13.73 13.85
CA ASP A 225 20.46 13.19 14.06
C ASP A 225 21.39 13.53 12.88
N LEU A 226 20.94 13.39 11.63
CA LEU A 226 21.76 13.75 10.46
C LEU A 226 22.03 15.26 10.38
N ALA A 227 21.08 16.10 10.74
CA ALA A 227 21.29 17.55 10.76
C ALA A 227 22.27 17.97 11.87
N ALA A 228 22.32 17.25 12.98
CA ALA A 228 23.26 17.51 14.08
C ALA A 228 24.72 17.15 13.73
N GLU A 229 24.94 16.28 12.73
CA GLU A 229 26.28 15.91 12.24
C GLU A 229 26.88 16.99 11.32
N VAL A 230 26.10 17.97 10.86
CA VAL A 230 26.58 19.08 10.05
C VAL A 230 26.96 20.25 10.96
N ALA A 231 28.25 20.43 11.22
CA ALA A 231 28.78 21.38 12.21
C ALA A 231 28.58 22.87 11.84
N ASP A 232 28.38 23.19 10.57
CA ASP A 232 28.14 24.56 10.09
C ASP A 232 26.63 24.84 10.00
N SER A 233 26.17 25.85 10.74
CA SER A 233 24.76 26.26 10.83
C SER A 233 24.13 26.65 9.48
N SER A 234 24.92 27.20 8.55
CA SER A 234 24.49 27.57 7.21
C SER A 234 24.39 26.34 6.31
N ALA A 235 25.37 25.44 6.39
CA ALA A 235 25.35 24.16 5.69
C ALA A 235 24.24 23.24 6.21
N ALA A 236 23.96 23.26 7.51
CA ALA A 236 22.87 22.52 8.12
C ALA A 236 21.51 23.00 7.60
N ALA A 237 21.30 24.31 7.45
CA ALA A 237 20.05 24.85 6.88
C ALA A 237 19.87 24.46 5.39
N ALA A 238 20.94 24.51 4.60
CA ALA A 238 20.93 24.08 3.20
C ALA A 238 20.67 22.57 3.07
N PHE A 239 21.32 21.76 3.92
CA PHE A 239 21.09 20.32 3.98
C PHE A 239 19.67 19.97 4.42
N GLN A 240 19.09 20.70 5.37
CA GLN A 240 17.69 20.54 5.77
C GLN A 240 16.72 20.86 4.63
N ALA A 241 17.00 21.89 3.82
CA ALA A 241 16.21 22.21 2.64
C ALA A 241 16.32 21.11 1.58
N GLU A 242 17.52 20.58 1.33
CA GLU A 242 17.75 19.50 0.38
C GLU A 242 17.10 18.18 0.82
N ILE A 243 17.11 17.87 2.12
CA ILE A 243 16.37 16.72 2.68
C ILE A 243 14.87 16.90 2.45
N ARG A 244 14.30 18.09 2.71
CA ARG A 244 12.88 18.35 2.45
C ARG A 244 12.52 18.16 0.98
N ARG A 245 13.40 18.57 0.07
CA ARG A 245 13.27 18.37 -1.39
C ARG A 245 13.32 16.89 -1.78
N VAL A 246 14.31 16.14 -1.28
CA VAL A 246 14.51 14.70 -1.52
C VAL A 246 13.35 13.84 -1.00
N LEU A 247 12.65 14.34 0.03
CA LEU A 247 11.52 13.67 0.68
C LEU A 247 10.15 14.20 0.24
N SER A 248 10.10 15.18 -0.68
CA SER A 248 8.85 15.80 -1.16
C SER A 248 7.96 16.34 -0.02
N LEU A 249 8.59 16.96 0.99
CA LEU A 249 7.93 17.59 2.14
C LEU A 249 7.65 19.09 1.94
N GLU A 250 7.64 19.57 0.70
CA GLU A 250 7.19 20.93 0.39
C GLU A 250 5.67 20.91 0.19
N VAL A 251 4.98 21.64 1.08
CA VAL A 251 3.57 22.04 0.96
C VAL A 251 3.48 23.16 -0.08
#